data_AF-A0A0F9D617-F1
#
_entry.id   AF-A0A0F9D617-F1
#
_cell.length_a   1.000
_cell.length_b   1.000
_cell.length_c   1.000
_cell.angle_alpha   90.00
_cell.angle_beta   90.00
_cell.angle_gamma   90.00
#
_symmetry.space_group_name_H-M   'P 1'
#
loop_
_entity.id
_entity.type
_entity.pdbx_description
1 polymer ?
#
loop_
_entity_poly.entity_id
_entity_poly.type
_entity_poly.pdbx_seq_one_letter_code
_entity_poly.pdbx_strand_id
1 'polypeptide(L)'
;MIIGIFSKFDMAGGSEFRCTELANGIAKYTEHTVFLLIEKKLPSKLKQYIHEKVKVVENCFTTPEYFYKSDHILVINTDSKEFSRPDYWRGKTHRHSFSLDMKKFKNKKMYFLYNFIVSPSRHLYEFNKYEIDINIITTNRKFFNEITKQDRYEKVRTFPRYTLESPIDPD
;
A
#
# COMPACT_ATOMS: atom_id res chain seq x y z
N MET A 1 -6.30 12.21 11.58
CA MET A 1 -6.18 11.66 10.21
C MET A 1 -6.61 10.20 10.23
N ILE A 2 -7.18 9.74 9.11
CA ILE A 2 -7.55 8.35 8.88
C ILE A 2 -6.51 7.71 7.97
N ILE A 3 -5.88 6.63 8.44
CA ILE A 3 -4.83 5.92 7.71
C ILE A 3 -5.37 4.53 7.33
N GLY A 4 -5.45 4.26 6.04
CA GLY A 4 -5.71 2.92 5.51
C GLY A 4 -4.40 2.19 5.26
N ILE A 5 -4.26 0.97 5.77
CA ILE A 5 -3.14 0.07 5.44
C ILE A 5 -3.73 -1.06 4.61
N PHE A 6 -3.40 -1.09 3.33
CA PHE A 6 -3.86 -2.09 2.37
C PHE A 6 -2.81 -3.17 2.11
N SER A 7 -3.25 -4.42 2.12
CA SER A 7 -2.45 -5.57 1.67
C SER A 7 -3.37 -6.74 1.24
N LYS A 8 -2.84 -7.63 0.38
CA LYS A 8 -3.54 -8.80 -0.15
C LYS A 8 -3.97 -9.82 0.91
N PHE A 9 -3.13 -10.03 1.92
CA PHE A 9 -3.26 -11.11 2.92
C PHE A 9 -3.65 -12.47 2.30
N ASP A 10 -2.91 -12.91 1.29
CA ASP A 10 -3.12 -14.23 0.69
C ASP A 10 -2.62 -15.37 1.61
N MET A 11 -1.60 -15.10 2.44
CA MET A 11 -1.01 -16.02 3.41
C MET A 11 -0.67 -15.28 4.71
N ALA A 12 -0.49 -15.99 5.82
CA ALA A 12 0.02 -15.41 7.07
C ALA A 12 1.58 -15.33 7.04
N GLY A 13 2.13 -14.61 6.08
CA GLY A 13 3.56 -14.42 5.88
C GLY A 13 4.11 -13.20 6.63
N GLY A 14 5.42 -12.97 6.52
CA GLY A 14 6.10 -11.89 7.25
C GLY A 14 5.54 -10.49 6.96
N SER A 15 5.04 -10.24 5.75
CA SER A 15 4.45 -8.96 5.40
C SER A 15 3.11 -8.69 6.10
N GLU A 16 2.26 -9.70 6.24
CA GLU A 16 0.96 -9.57 6.90
C GLU A 16 1.11 -9.34 8.41
N PHE A 17 2.11 -9.99 9.03
CA PHE A 17 2.52 -9.68 10.40
C PHE A 17 2.97 -8.22 10.53
N ARG A 18 3.87 -7.75 9.65
CA ARG A 18 4.33 -6.35 9.68
C ARG A 18 3.22 -5.33 9.42
N CYS A 19 2.25 -5.64 8.56
CA CYS A 19 1.07 -4.78 8.37
C CYS A 19 0.28 -4.65 9.67
N THR A 20 0.11 -5.76 10.39
CA THR A 20 -0.59 -5.80 11.68
C THR A 20 0.18 -5.03 12.75
N GLU A 21 1.50 -5.24 12.85
CA GLU A 21 2.38 -4.52 13.78
C GLU A 21 2.37 -3.02 13.53
N LEU A 22 2.46 -2.60 12.25
CA LEU A 22 2.37 -1.20 11.88
C LEU A 22 1.02 -0.58 12.26
N ALA A 23 -0.08 -1.29 11.95
CA ALA A 23 -1.42 -0.82 12.29
C ALA A 23 -1.59 -0.63 13.81
N ASN A 24 -1.12 -1.61 14.58
CA ASN A 24 -1.12 -1.55 16.04
C ASN A 24 -0.26 -0.41 16.58
N GLY A 25 0.94 -0.22 16.01
CA GLY A 25 1.85 0.84 16.41
C GLY A 25 1.23 2.22 16.22
N ILE A 26 0.65 2.48 15.04
CA ILE A 26 -0.05 3.74 14.77
C ILE A 26 -1.23 3.91 15.73
N ALA A 27 -2.07 2.89 15.91
CA ALA A 27 -3.26 2.99 16.76
C ALA A 27 -2.93 3.16 18.26
N LYS A 28 -1.76 2.67 18.70
CA LYS A 28 -1.33 2.73 20.11
C LYS A 28 -0.59 4.03 20.43
N TYR A 29 0.26 4.49 19.53
CA TYR A 29 1.21 5.58 19.80
C TYR A 29 0.87 6.89 19.09
N THR A 30 -0.26 6.97 18.39
CA THR A 30 -0.74 8.20 17.75
C THR A 30 -2.24 8.39 17.96
N GLU A 31 -2.74 9.59 17.67
CA GLU A 31 -4.18 9.90 17.69
C GLU A 31 -4.89 9.54 16.37
N HIS A 32 -4.20 8.85 15.44
CA HIS A 32 -4.75 8.52 14.13
C HIS A 32 -5.73 7.35 14.20
N THR A 33 -6.77 7.42 13.37
CA THR A 33 -7.67 6.28 13.14
C THR A 33 -7.05 5.37 12.10
N VAL A 34 -6.99 4.06 12.38
CA VAL A 34 -6.32 3.10 11.50
C VAL A 34 -7.31 2.08 10.99
N PHE A 35 -7.38 1.94 9.67
CA PHE A 35 -8.10 0.89 8.97
C PHE A 35 -7.10 -0.12 8.41
N LEU A 36 -7.23 -1.39 8.79
CA LEU A 36 -6.51 -2.48 8.14
C LEU A 36 -7.40 -3.03 7.03
N LEU A 37 -7.10 -2.63 5.79
CA LEU A 37 -7.87 -2.92 4.58
C LEU A 37 -7.31 -4.21 3.95
N ILE A 38 -8.11 -5.28 4.01
CA ILE A 38 -7.66 -6.61 3.61
C ILE A 38 -8.45 -7.06 2.39
N GLU A 39 -7.75 -7.42 1.30
CA GLU A 39 -8.38 -7.85 0.04
C GLU A 39 -9.29 -9.07 0.21
N LYS A 40 -8.92 -10.00 1.10
CA LYS A 40 -9.66 -11.24 1.39
C LYS A 40 -10.01 -11.33 2.87
N LYS A 41 -9.70 -12.46 3.52
CA LYS A 41 -9.94 -12.71 4.95
C LYS A 41 -8.65 -12.58 5.73
N LEU A 42 -8.76 -12.05 6.94
CA LEU A 42 -7.67 -12.01 7.90
C LEU A 42 -7.41 -13.43 8.44
N PRO A 43 -6.18 -13.96 8.32
CA PRO A 43 -5.82 -15.24 8.92
C PRO A 43 -6.09 -15.26 10.43
N SER A 44 -6.65 -16.36 10.94
CA SER A 44 -6.98 -16.52 12.37
C SER A 44 -5.80 -16.26 13.28
N LYS A 45 -4.60 -16.70 12.88
CA LYS A 45 -3.35 -16.46 13.63
C LYS A 45 -3.08 -14.97 13.87
N LEU A 46 -3.48 -14.08 12.96
CA LEU A 46 -3.26 -12.64 13.08
C LEU A 46 -4.35 -11.92 13.89
N LYS A 47 -5.57 -12.47 13.95
CA LYS A 47 -6.71 -11.86 14.67
C LYS A 47 -6.38 -11.53 16.13
N GLN A 48 -5.69 -12.43 16.82
CA GLN A 48 -5.31 -12.26 18.24
C GLN A 48 -4.25 -11.17 18.47
N TYR A 49 -3.51 -10.77 17.43
CA TYR A 49 -2.47 -9.75 17.56
C TYR A 49 -3.00 -8.35 17.29
N ILE A 50 -4.22 -8.19 16.75
CA ILE A 50 -4.74 -6.88 16.36
C ILE A 50 -5.23 -6.12 17.59
N HIS A 51 -4.73 -4.90 17.75
CA HIS A 51 -5.16 -3.99 18.80
C HIS A 51 -6.62 -3.59 18.59
N GLU A 52 -7.41 -3.50 19.66
CA GLU A 52 -8.87 -3.21 19.62
C GLU A 52 -9.24 -1.91 18.88
N LYS A 53 -8.34 -0.92 18.90
CA LYS A 53 -8.50 0.37 18.19
C LYS A 53 -8.28 0.29 16.68
N VAL A 54 -7.73 -0.81 16.16
CA VAL A 54 -7.55 -1.01 14.72
C VAL A 54 -8.84 -1.57 14.13
N LYS A 55 -9.45 -0.84 13.20
CA LYS A 55 -10.63 -1.35 12.48
C LYS A 55 -10.16 -2.25 11.34
N VAL A 56 -10.45 -3.54 11.45
CA VAL A 56 -10.23 -4.50 10.36
C VAL A 56 -11.38 -4.46 9.38
N VAL A 57 -11.06 -4.40 8.09
CA VAL A 57 -12.01 -4.43 6.98
C VAL A 57 -11.61 -5.56 6.04
N GLU A 58 -12.17 -6.75 6.26
CA GLU A 58 -12.01 -7.91 5.38
C GLU A 58 -12.82 -7.73 4.08
N ASN A 59 -12.33 -8.30 2.99
CA ASN A 59 -12.88 -8.13 1.63
C ASN A 59 -13.09 -6.65 1.28
N CYS A 60 -12.11 -5.80 1.57
CA CYS A 60 -12.25 -4.33 1.58
C CYS A 60 -12.79 -3.71 0.28
N PHE A 61 -12.66 -4.39 -0.86
CA PHE A 61 -13.21 -3.92 -2.12
C PHE A 61 -14.76 -3.99 -2.20
N THR A 62 -15.41 -4.78 -1.35
CA THR A 62 -16.89 -4.81 -1.22
C THR A 62 -17.42 -3.65 -0.38
N THR A 63 -16.54 -2.99 0.39
CA THR A 63 -16.84 -1.84 1.27
C THR A 63 -15.91 -0.68 0.95
N PRO A 64 -16.00 -0.13 -0.28
CA PRO A 64 -15.03 0.83 -0.80
C PRO A 64 -15.03 2.17 -0.04
N GLU A 65 -16.06 2.46 0.75
CA GLU A 65 -16.13 3.63 1.62
C GLU A 65 -14.96 3.73 2.60
N TYR A 66 -14.37 2.62 3.03
CA TYR A 66 -13.21 2.67 3.91
C TYR A 66 -11.96 3.18 3.20
N PHE A 67 -11.77 2.87 1.92
CA PHE A 67 -10.73 3.51 1.10
C PHE A 67 -11.01 5.01 0.92
N TYR A 68 -12.25 5.37 0.62
CA TYR A 68 -12.62 6.77 0.38
C TYR A 68 -12.57 7.64 1.64
N LYS A 69 -12.70 7.04 2.83
CA LYS A 69 -12.55 7.74 4.12
C LYS A 69 -11.09 7.95 4.52
N SER A 70 -10.16 7.10 4.07
CA SER A 70 -8.73 7.25 4.40
C SER A 70 -8.14 8.53 3.79
N ASP A 71 -7.42 9.32 4.58
CA ASP A 71 -6.65 10.48 4.11
C ASP A 71 -5.35 10.01 3.43
N HIS A 72 -4.73 9.00 4.04
CA HIS A 72 -3.52 8.34 3.58
C HIS A 72 -3.76 6.85 3.42
N ILE A 73 -3.27 6.25 2.34
CA ILE A 73 -3.34 4.82 2.09
C ILE A 73 -1.94 4.27 1.89
N LEU A 74 -1.50 3.40 2.80
CA LEU A 74 -0.26 2.66 2.68
C LEU A 74 -0.54 1.33 2.01
N VAL A 75 -0.01 1.15 0.81
CA VAL A 75 -0.09 -0.07 0.01
C VAL A 75 1.17 -0.89 0.29
N ILE A 76 1.00 -2.00 1.00
CA ILE A 76 2.07 -2.94 1.35
C ILE A 76 1.92 -4.18 0.45
N ASN A 77 3.00 -4.95 0.25
CA ASN A 77 3.06 -6.08 -0.69
C ASN A 77 2.90 -5.67 -2.16
N THR A 78 3.62 -4.63 -2.56
CA THR A 78 3.68 -4.16 -3.95
C THR A 78 4.56 -5.01 -4.88
N ASP A 79 4.99 -6.19 -4.41
CA ASP A 79 5.65 -7.22 -5.23
C ASP A 79 4.73 -7.70 -6.36
N SER A 80 3.41 -7.59 -6.16
CA SER A 80 2.42 -7.70 -7.23
C SER A 80 2.50 -6.49 -8.15
N LYS A 81 2.93 -6.71 -9.40
CA LYS A 81 2.93 -5.71 -10.48
C LYS A 81 1.59 -4.98 -10.63
N GLU A 82 0.51 -5.64 -10.26
CA GLU A 82 -0.85 -5.15 -10.49
C GLU A 82 -1.21 -3.93 -9.63
N PHE A 83 -0.78 -3.89 -8.36
CA PHE A 83 -1.16 -2.79 -7.45
C PHE A 83 -0.62 -1.44 -7.90
N SER A 84 0.50 -1.46 -8.63
CA SER A 84 1.14 -0.25 -9.18
C SER A 84 0.46 0.24 -10.46
N ARG A 85 -0.69 -0.31 -10.85
CA ARG A 85 -1.49 0.11 -12.00
C ARG A 85 -2.92 0.44 -11.60
N PRO A 86 -3.54 1.48 -12.16
CA PRO A 86 -4.94 1.80 -11.89
C PRO A 86 -5.94 0.69 -12.24
N ASP A 87 -5.60 -0.18 -13.20
CA ASP A 87 -6.50 -1.24 -13.66
C ASP A 87 -6.81 -2.27 -12.55
N TYR A 88 -5.86 -2.53 -11.66
CA TYR A 88 -6.11 -3.35 -10.47
C TYR A 88 -7.23 -2.73 -9.62
N TRP A 89 -7.03 -1.48 -9.19
CA TRP A 89 -7.99 -0.77 -8.33
C TRP A 89 -9.38 -0.60 -8.98
N ARG A 90 -9.45 -0.62 -10.31
CA ARG A 90 -10.69 -0.55 -11.09
C ARG A 90 -11.35 -1.92 -11.34
N GLY A 91 -10.83 -3.00 -10.75
CA GLY A 91 -11.37 -4.34 -10.92
C GLY A 91 -11.24 -4.89 -12.34
N LYS A 92 -10.18 -4.48 -13.05
CA LYS A 92 -9.91 -4.88 -14.46
C LYS A 92 -8.81 -5.93 -14.58
N THR A 93 -8.39 -6.54 -13.48
CA THR A 93 -7.45 -7.67 -13.49
C THR A 93 -8.15 -8.95 -13.07
N HIS A 94 -7.48 -10.09 -13.23
CA HIS A 94 -8.03 -11.39 -12.86
C HIS A 94 -8.15 -11.60 -11.34
N ARG A 95 -7.62 -10.68 -10.52
CA ARG A 95 -7.60 -10.83 -9.05
C ARG A 95 -8.92 -10.45 -8.39
N HIS A 96 -9.59 -9.42 -8.89
CA HIS A 96 -10.95 -9.04 -8.46
C HIS A 96 -11.68 -8.24 -9.54
N SER A 97 -13.01 -8.28 -9.50
CA SER A 97 -13.89 -7.53 -10.40
C SER A 97 -14.50 -6.28 -9.75
N PHE A 98 -14.23 -6.05 -8.46
CA PHE A 98 -14.75 -4.89 -7.73
C PHE A 98 -14.00 -3.62 -8.16
N SER A 99 -14.75 -2.60 -8.59
CA SER A 99 -14.20 -1.35 -9.12
C SER A 99 -14.23 -0.25 -8.08
N LEU A 100 -13.07 0.31 -7.75
CA LEU A 100 -12.97 1.56 -7.02
C LEU A 100 -13.06 2.76 -7.99
N ASP A 101 -13.79 3.78 -7.58
CA ASP A 101 -13.81 5.05 -8.29
C ASP A 101 -12.53 5.84 -7.95
N MET A 102 -11.56 5.77 -8.86
CA MET A 102 -10.26 6.44 -8.70
C MET A 102 -10.39 7.95 -8.49
N LYS A 103 -11.47 8.59 -8.96
CA LYS A 103 -11.68 10.04 -8.74
C LYS A 103 -11.94 10.38 -7.28
N LYS A 104 -12.45 9.43 -6.47
CA LYS A 104 -12.64 9.62 -5.02
C LYS A 104 -11.32 9.63 -4.24
N PHE A 105 -10.20 9.31 -4.89
CA PHE A 105 -8.87 9.45 -4.34
C PHE A 105 -8.20 10.77 -4.69
N LYS A 106 -8.88 11.66 -5.41
CA LYS A 106 -8.38 13.01 -5.67
C LYS A 106 -7.98 13.67 -4.35
N ASN A 107 -6.77 14.25 -4.31
CA ASN A 107 -6.17 14.89 -3.13
C ASN A 107 -5.86 13.95 -1.95
N LYS A 108 -5.95 12.63 -2.13
CA LYS A 108 -5.47 11.65 -1.13
C LYS A 108 -4.02 11.27 -1.42
N LYS A 109 -3.30 10.85 -0.37
CA LYS A 109 -1.94 10.35 -0.49
C LYS A 109 -1.90 8.84 -0.49
N MET A 110 -1.30 8.25 -1.52
CA MET A 110 -1.04 6.82 -1.57
C MET A 110 0.45 6.54 -1.50
N TYR A 111 0.85 5.71 -0.55
CA TYR A 111 2.24 5.32 -0.31
C TYR A 111 2.42 3.89 -0.76
N PHE A 112 3.31 3.66 -1.71
CA PHE A 112 3.62 2.34 -2.23
C PHE A 112 4.95 1.87 -1.67
N LEU A 113 4.89 0.83 -0.84
CA LEU A 113 6.06 0.29 -0.14
C LEU A 113 6.62 -0.92 -0.88
N TYR A 114 7.86 -0.81 -1.38
CA TYR A 114 8.57 -1.84 -2.15
C TYR A 114 9.66 -2.51 -1.31
N ASN A 115 9.42 -3.76 -0.92
CA ASN A 115 10.31 -4.55 -0.06
C ASN A 115 11.44 -5.29 -0.82
N PHE A 116 11.08 -5.98 -1.89
CA PHE A 116 11.98 -6.94 -2.56
C PHE A 116 12.16 -6.68 -4.06
N ILE A 117 11.22 -5.96 -4.68
CA ILE A 117 11.25 -5.65 -6.12
C ILE A 117 10.67 -4.24 -6.29
N VAL A 118 11.39 -3.36 -6.98
CA VAL A 118 10.94 -1.97 -7.24
C VAL A 118 10.43 -1.75 -8.67
N SER A 119 10.68 -2.70 -9.58
CA SER A 119 10.27 -2.63 -11.00
C SER A 119 8.81 -2.23 -11.24
N PRO A 120 7.82 -2.72 -10.46
CA PRO A 120 6.43 -2.28 -10.62
C PRO A 120 6.19 -0.77 -10.47
N SER A 121 7.02 -0.07 -9.67
CA SER A 121 6.88 1.37 -9.41
C SER A 121 6.87 2.22 -10.68
N ARG A 122 7.51 1.74 -11.77
CA ARG A 122 7.51 2.42 -13.06
C ARG A 122 6.12 2.68 -13.65
N HIS A 123 5.08 2.01 -13.15
CA HIS A 123 3.70 2.17 -13.61
C HIS A 123 2.91 3.20 -12.79
N LEU A 124 3.45 3.69 -11.67
CA LEU A 124 2.71 4.59 -10.78
C LEU A 124 2.36 5.95 -11.43
N TYR A 125 3.10 6.38 -12.46
CA TYR A 125 2.75 7.59 -13.22
C TYR A 125 1.35 7.52 -13.86
N GLU A 126 0.82 6.30 -14.07
CA GLU A 126 -0.52 6.10 -14.63
C GLU A 126 -1.63 6.61 -13.69
N PHE A 127 -1.33 6.86 -12.41
CA PHE A 127 -2.25 7.45 -11.43
C PHE A 127 -2.38 8.97 -11.55
N ASN A 128 -1.45 9.67 -12.20
CA ASN A 128 -1.46 11.14 -12.32
C ASN A 128 -2.74 11.68 -12.95
N LYS A 129 -3.35 10.92 -13.87
CA LYS A 129 -4.63 11.28 -14.52
C LYS A 129 -5.82 11.35 -13.57
N TYR A 130 -5.68 10.89 -12.33
CA TYR A 130 -6.70 10.93 -11.29
C TYR A 130 -6.36 11.92 -10.16
N GLU A 131 -5.27 12.70 -10.31
CA GLU A 131 -4.85 13.71 -9.32
C GLU A 131 -4.63 13.10 -7.91
N ILE A 132 -4.03 11.91 -7.88
CA ILE A 132 -3.67 11.19 -6.65
C ILE A 132 -2.19 11.51 -6.33
N ASP A 133 -1.90 11.89 -5.09
CA ASP A 133 -0.54 12.16 -4.64
C ASP A 133 0.16 10.83 -4.31
N ILE A 134 1.07 10.41 -5.19
CA ILE A 134 1.78 9.13 -5.07
C ILE A 134 3.14 9.33 -4.42
N ASN A 135 3.39 8.55 -3.37
CA ASN A 135 4.64 8.51 -2.65
C ASN A 135 5.22 7.09 -2.75
N ILE A 136 6.53 6.98 -2.95
CA ILE A 136 7.22 5.69 -3.06
C ILE A 136 8.09 5.50 -1.82
N ILE A 137 7.96 4.35 -1.17
CA ILE A 137 8.81 3.95 -0.06
C ILE A 137 9.61 2.73 -0.50
N THR A 138 10.93 2.79 -0.42
CA THR A 138 11.81 1.65 -0.66
C THR A 138 12.43 1.21 0.66
N THR A 139 12.57 -0.10 0.87
CA THR A 139 13.19 -0.62 2.11
C THR A 139 14.70 -0.77 2.03
N ASN A 140 15.33 -0.38 0.93
CA ASN A 140 16.77 -0.31 0.82
C ASN A 140 17.19 0.83 -0.13
N ARG A 141 18.46 1.20 -0.04
CA ARG A 141 19.06 2.27 -0.83
C ARG A 141 19.29 1.84 -2.29
N LYS A 142 19.55 0.56 -2.54
CA LYS A 142 19.68 0.00 -3.89
C LYS A 142 18.48 0.34 -4.76
N PHE A 143 17.26 0.08 -4.29
CA PHE A 143 16.03 0.36 -5.04
C PHE A 143 15.76 1.85 -5.23
N PHE A 144 16.08 2.67 -4.23
CA PHE A 144 16.04 4.12 -4.38
C PHE A 144 16.97 4.60 -5.52
N ASN A 145 18.18 4.05 -5.56
CA ASN A 145 19.17 4.33 -6.60
C ASN A 145 18.73 3.81 -7.97
N GLU A 146 18.11 2.63 -8.06
CA GLU A 146 17.58 2.09 -9.31
C GLU A 146 16.56 3.04 -9.95
N ILE A 147 15.60 3.54 -9.16
CA ILE A 147 14.62 4.54 -9.64
C ILE A 147 15.34 5.79 -10.16
N THR A 148 16.35 6.24 -9.42
CA THR A 148 17.09 7.46 -9.75
C THR A 148 17.89 7.33 -11.05
N LYS A 149 18.49 6.16 -11.32
CA LYS A 149 19.49 5.98 -12.37
C LYS A 149 18.96 5.33 -13.66
N GLN A 150 17.96 4.44 -13.59
CA GLN A 150 17.55 3.65 -14.77
C GLN A 150 16.40 4.32 -15.53
N ASP A 151 16.50 4.38 -16.86
CA ASP A 151 15.58 5.13 -17.74
C ASP A 151 14.12 4.68 -17.63
N ARG A 152 13.89 3.38 -17.38
CA ARG A 152 12.54 2.83 -17.22
C ARG A 152 11.71 3.50 -16.11
N TYR A 153 12.33 4.24 -15.19
CA TYR A 153 11.66 4.93 -14.09
C TYR A 153 11.55 6.45 -14.27
N GLU A 154 11.96 7.00 -15.41
CA GLU A 154 11.99 8.45 -15.68
C GLU A 154 10.70 9.15 -15.22
N LYS A 155 9.54 8.60 -15.58
CA LYS A 155 8.21 9.16 -15.27
C LYS A 155 7.85 9.20 -13.79
N VAL A 156 8.55 8.46 -12.93
CA VAL A 156 8.26 8.37 -11.48
C VAL A 156 9.39 8.93 -10.61
N ARG A 157 10.49 9.43 -11.22
CA ARG A 157 11.60 10.07 -10.49
C ARG A 157 11.19 11.35 -9.76
N THR A 158 10.17 12.03 -10.28
CA THR A 158 9.63 13.28 -9.72
C THR A 158 8.76 13.03 -8.50
N PHE A 159 8.35 11.79 -8.24
CA PHE A 159 7.55 11.45 -7.07
C PHE A 159 8.37 11.57 -5.78
N PRO A 160 7.76 11.99 -4.66
CA PRO A 160 8.37 11.87 -3.35
C PRO A 160 8.78 10.42 -3.08
N ARG A 161 10.04 10.25 -2.67
CA ARG A 161 10.66 8.95 -2.45
C ARG A 161 11.33 8.93 -1.09
N TYR A 162 11.05 7.89 -0.32
CA TYR A 162 11.61 7.68 1.01
C TYR A 162 12.34 6.34 1.07
N THR A 163 13.39 6.27 1.88
CA THR A 163 14.06 5.01 2.20
C THR A 163 13.78 4.68 3.66
N LEU A 164 13.23 3.49 3.90
CA LEU A 164 13.24 2.88 5.22
C LEU A 164 14.49 2.01 5.29
N GLU A 165 15.39 2.30 6.22
CA GLU A 165 16.55 1.43 6.45
C GLU A 165 16.03 0.10 7.00
N SER A 166 15.92 -0.91 6.12
CA SER A 166 15.62 -2.27 6.54
C SER A 166 16.82 -2.84 7.29
N PRO A 167 16.62 -3.52 8.44
CA PRO A 167 17.71 -4.24 9.12
C PRO A 167 18.23 -5.42 8.30
N ILE A 168 17.51 -5.82 7.25
CA ILE A 168 17.98 -6.73 6.21
C ILE A 168 18.53 -5.85 5.09
N ASP A 169 19.83 -5.58 5.13
CA ASP A 169 20.58 -4.97 4.05
C ASP A 169 20.90 -6.06 3.01
N PRO A 170 20.45 -5.94 1.75
CA PRO A 170 20.80 -6.90 0.71
C PRO A 170 22.22 -6.68 0.12
N ASP A 171 22.95 -5.66 0.59
CA ASP A 171 24.34 -5.38 0.20
C ASP A 171 25.35 -5.95 1.21
#